data_AF-A0A6B3I5L2-F1
#
_entry.id   AF-A0A6B3I5L2-F1
#
_cell.length_a   1.000
_cell.length_b   1.000
_cell.length_c   1.000
_cell.angle_alpha   90.00
_cell.angle_beta   90.00
_cell.angle_gamma   90.00
#
_symmetry.space_group_name_H-M   'P 1'
#
loop_
_entity.id
_entity.type
_entity.pdbx_description
1 polymer ?
#
loop_
_entity_poly.entity_id
_entity_poly.type
_entity_poly.pdbx_seq_one_letter_code
_entity_poly.pdbx_strand_id
1 'polypeptide(L)'
;VDGDIANNQLNWQWAAGTGTDTRPNRVLNPVTQGKRYDPHGDYVRRWVPELAEVKGSAVHEPWKVKDALDYPDPVVDLGEARARFEKARGLD
;
A
#
# COMPACT_ATOMS: atom_id res chain seq x y z
N VAL A 1 -18.38 7.62 11.66
CA VAL A 1 -18.23 6.15 11.57
C VAL A 1 -19.36 5.64 10.70
N ASP A 2 -19.05 4.83 9.68
CA ASP A 2 -19.89 4.53 8.49
C ASP A 2 -19.93 3.03 8.17
N GLY A 3 -19.65 2.18 9.15
CA GLY A 3 -19.59 0.73 9.00
C GLY A 3 -20.93 0.11 8.62
N ASP A 4 -21.15 -0.09 7.33
CA ASP A 4 -22.26 -0.86 6.78
C ASP A 4 -21.80 -2.27 6.38
N ILE A 5 -22.56 -3.30 6.79
CA ILE A 5 -22.17 -4.70 6.61
C ILE A 5 -22.11 -5.06 5.12
N ALA A 6 -23.10 -4.64 4.33
CA ALA A 6 -23.16 -4.98 2.91
C ALA A 6 -22.01 -4.33 2.16
N ASN A 7 -21.79 -3.04 2.36
CA ASN A 7 -20.70 -2.29 1.74
C ASN A 7 -19.33 -2.84 2.15
N ASN A 8 -19.12 -3.13 3.44
CA ASN A 8 -17.85 -3.66 3.90
C ASN A 8 -17.59 -5.05 3.29
N GLN A 9 -18.56 -5.98 3.34
CA GLN A 9 -18.39 -7.32 2.77
C GLN A 9 -18.08 -7.27 1.26
N LEU A 10 -18.80 -6.45 0.50
CA LEU A 10 -18.59 -6.36 -0.95
C LEU A 10 -17.24 -5.71 -1.29
N ASN A 11 -16.80 -4.70 -0.54
CA ASN A 11 -15.47 -4.10 -0.75
C ASN A 11 -14.33 -5.08 -0.42
N TRP A 12 -14.47 -5.89 0.63
CA TRP A 12 -13.49 -6.95 0.93
C TRP A 12 -13.42 -8.01 -0.17
N GLN A 13 -14.56 -8.44 -0.71
CA GLN A 13 -14.59 -9.35 -1.86
C GLN A 13 -13.99 -8.72 -3.12
N TRP A 14 -14.21 -7.42 -3.35
CA TRP A 14 -13.62 -6.68 -4.46
C TRP A 14 -12.10 -6.57 -4.32
N ALA A 15 -11.59 -6.31 -3.11
CA ALA A 15 -10.16 -6.27 -2.83
C ALA A 15 -9.50 -7.65 -3.05
N ALA A 16 -10.15 -8.73 -2.62
CA ALA A 16 -9.67 -10.10 -2.81
C ALA A 16 -9.88 -10.65 -4.24
N GLY A 17 -10.69 -9.97 -5.06
CA GLY A 17 -11.03 -10.42 -6.41
C GLY A 17 -11.96 -11.65 -6.43
N THR A 18 -12.83 -11.81 -5.44
CA THR A 18 -13.73 -12.97 -5.28
C THR A 18 -15.23 -12.67 -5.41
N GLY A 19 -15.61 -11.40 -5.58
CA GLY A 19 -17.00 -10.94 -5.70
C GLY A 19 -17.58 -10.97 -7.11
N THR A 20 -18.64 -10.16 -7.32
CA THR A 20 -19.44 -10.11 -8.55
C THR A 20 -18.89 -9.20 -9.66
N ASP A 21 -18.10 -8.16 -9.34
CA ASP A 21 -17.36 -7.32 -10.29
C ASP A 21 -15.86 -7.37 -9.97
N THR A 22 -15.21 -8.47 -10.37
CA THR A 22 -13.85 -8.77 -9.93
C THR A 22 -12.80 -8.40 -10.95
N ARG A 23 -11.67 -7.91 -10.42
CA ARG A 23 -10.40 -7.88 -11.13
C ARG A 23 -9.48 -8.88 -10.41
N PRO A 24 -9.56 -10.17 -10.76
CA PRO A 24 -8.80 -11.21 -10.07
C PRO A 24 -7.30 -10.89 -10.15
N ASN A 25 -6.57 -11.34 -9.14
CA ASN A 25 -5.11 -11.23 -9.08
C ASN A 25 -4.55 -9.79 -9.09
N ARG A 26 -5.38 -8.81 -8.76
CA ARG A 26 -4.94 -7.41 -8.65
C ARG A 26 -4.12 -7.20 -7.38
N VAL A 27 -2.87 -6.78 -7.55
CA VAL A 27 -2.01 -6.29 -6.47
C VAL A 27 -1.88 -4.78 -6.60
N LEU A 28 -2.13 -4.05 -5.51
CA LEU A 28 -1.91 -2.60 -5.48
C LEU A 28 -0.50 -2.32 -4.94
N ASN A 29 0.32 -1.60 -5.72
CA ASN A 29 1.63 -1.15 -5.27
C ASN A 29 1.48 0.11 -4.40
N PRO A 30 1.76 0.05 -3.09
CA PRO A 30 1.56 1.18 -2.18
C PRO A 30 2.39 2.41 -2.56
N VAL A 31 3.60 2.24 -3.10
CA VAL A 31 4.47 3.35 -3.53
C VAL A 31 3.85 4.07 -4.73
N THR A 32 3.35 3.32 -5.72
CA THR A 32 2.68 3.92 -6.89
C THR A 32 1.39 4.62 -6.49
N GLN A 33 0.61 4.04 -5.57
CA GLN A 33 -0.61 4.67 -5.06
C GLN A 33 -0.28 5.95 -4.28
N GLY A 34 0.71 5.91 -3.38
CA GLY A 34 1.16 7.06 -2.60
C GLY A 34 1.62 8.22 -3.49
N LYS A 35 2.50 7.96 -4.46
CA LYS A 35 2.95 9.00 -5.41
C LYS A 35 1.82 9.60 -6.24
N ARG A 36 0.76 8.82 -6.53
CA ARG A 36 -0.38 9.27 -7.32
C ARG A 36 -1.38 10.10 -6.51
N TYR A 37 -1.71 9.66 -5.30
CA TYR A 37 -2.82 10.22 -4.51
C TYR A 37 -2.35 11.12 -3.36
N ASP A 38 -1.07 11.07 -3.00
CA ASP A 38 -0.43 11.95 -2.02
C ASP A 38 0.95 12.42 -2.55
N PRO A 39 1.00 13.15 -3.68
CA PRO A 39 2.25 13.48 -4.37
C PRO A 39 3.25 14.28 -3.52
N HIS A 40 2.78 15.00 -2.50
CA HIS A 40 3.59 15.80 -1.58
C HIS A 40 3.85 15.13 -0.24
N GLY A 41 3.21 13.99 0.04
CA GLY A 41 3.40 13.28 1.30
C GLY A 41 2.66 13.93 2.48
N ASP A 42 1.68 14.79 2.23
CA ASP A 42 1.00 15.57 3.27
C ASP A 42 0.10 14.68 4.12
N TYR A 43 -0.54 13.67 3.51
CA TYR A 43 -1.37 12.73 4.23
C TYR A 43 -0.52 11.82 5.12
N VAL A 44 0.56 11.26 4.58
CA VAL A 44 1.45 10.37 5.37
C VAL A 44 2.03 11.13 6.56
N ARG A 45 2.60 12.32 6.36
CA ARG A 45 3.21 13.11 7.44
C ARG A 45 2.22 13.57 8.51
N ARG A 46 0.95 13.74 8.16
CA ARG A 46 -0.11 14.04 9.13
C ARG A 46 -0.35 12.89 10.10
N TRP A 47 -0.25 11.65 9.63
CA TRP A 47 -0.65 10.46 10.38
C TRP A 47 0.54 9.61 10.89
N VAL A 48 1.73 9.84 10.36
CA VAL A 48 2.98 9.14 10.70
C VAL A 48 4.02 10.20 11.09
N PRO A 49 3.95 10.75 12.32
CA PRO A 49 4.75 11.90 12.73
C PRO A 49 6.26 11.65 12.71
N GLU A 50 6.70 10.40 12.86
CA GLU A 50 8.11 10.00 12.75
C GLU A 50 8.69 10.20 11.33
N LEU A 51 7.82 10.41 10.33
CA LEU A 51 8.20 10.74 8.95
C LEU A 51 7.99 12.23 8.60
N ALA A 52 7.66 13.10 9.57
CA ALA A 52 7.30 14.50 9.32
C ALA A 52 8.38 15.31 8.57
N GLU A 53 9.65 15.00 8.80
CA GLU A 53 10.80 15.69 8.19
C GLU A 53 11.16 15.17 6.78
N VAL A 54 10.54 14.06 6.34
CA VAL A 54 10.81 13.50 5.02
C VAL A 54 10.11 14.35 3.95
N LYS A 55 10.91 14.98 3.10
CA LYS A 55 10.39 15.96 2.12
C LYS A 55 9.82 15.29 0.87
N GLY A 56 8.68 15.80 0.44
CA GLY A 56 8.05 15.44 -0.84
C GLY A 56 7.70 13.96 -0.94
N SER A 57 7.77 13.42 -2.15
CA SER A 57 7.36 12.03 -2.44
C SER A 57 8.31 10.97 -1.86
N ALA A 58 9.45 11.36 -1.29
CA ALA A 58 10.37 10.44 -0.62
C ALA A 58 9.74 9.77 0.61
N VAL A 59 8.69 10.37 1.20
CA VAL A 59 7.94 9.78 2.32
C VAL A 59 7.28 8.44 1.98
N HIS A 60 7.06 8.17 0.69
CA HIS A 60 6.50 6.89 0.23
C HIS A 60 7.54 5.77 0.13
N GLU A 61 8.83 6.10 0.27
CA GLU A 61 9.95 5.15 0.25
C GLU A 61 10.98 5.50 1.34
N PRO A 62 10.59 5.58 2.63
CA PRO A 62 11.43 6.11 3.70
C PRO A 62 12.72 5.30 3.90
N TRP A 63 12.71 4.01 3.57
CA TRP A 63 13.90 3.14 3.62
C TRP A 63 15.03 3.56 2.67
N LYS A 64 14.75 4.41 1.68
CA LYS A 64 15.77 4.98 0.77
C LYS A 64 16.45 6.23 1.31
N VAL A 65 15.94 6.79 2.41
CA VAL A 65 16.43 8.02 3.05
C VAL A 65 16.70 7.82 4.55
N LYS A 66 16.89 6.56 4.96
CA LYS A 66 16.75 6.07 6.34
C LYS A 66 17.82 6.51 7.33
N ASP A 67 18.94 7.06 6.88
CA ASP A 67 20.10 7.33 7.74
C ASP A 67 19.80 8.29 8.92
N ALA A 68 18.62 8.93 8.94
CA ALA A 68 18.17 9.82 10.00
C ALA A 68 16.76 9.51 10.57
N LEU A 69 16.15 8.35 10.28
CA LEU A 69 14.75 8.06 10.67
C LEU A 69 14.64 6.91 11.67
N ASP A 70 13.93 7.13 12.77
CA ASP A 70 13.44 6.07 13.66
C ASP A 70 12.15 5.45 13.09
N TYR A 71 12.27 4.85 11.90
CA TYR A 71 11.17 4.21 11.17
C TYR A 71 11.61 2.83 10.68
N PRO A 72 10.77 1.78 10.83
CA PRO A 72 11.17 0.42 10.48
C PRO A 72 11.44 0.24 8.99
N ASP A 73 12.34 -0.69 8.67
CA ASP A 73 12.50 -1.20 7.31
C ASP A 73 11.22 -1.92 6.83
N PRO A 74 10.97 -2.02 5.51
CA PRO A 74 9.81 -2.72 4.97
C PRO A 74 9.74 -4.17 5.43
N VAL A 75 8.55 -4.62 5.87
CA VAL A 75 8.33 -6.00 6.33
C VAL A 75 8.50 -7.02 5.20
N VAL A 76 8.20 -6.64 3.95
CA VAL A 76 8.37 -7.44 2.74
C VAL A 76 8.88 -6.58 1.60
N ASP A 77 9.69 -7.15 0.71
CA ASP A 77 9.98 -6.51 -0.58
C ASP A 77 8.75 -6.58 -1.50
N LEU A 78 8.45 -5.49 -2.21
CA LEU A 78 7.26 -5.40 -3.06
C LEU A 78 7.33 -6.31 -4.29
N GLY A 79 8.51 -6.49 -4.86
CA GLY A 79 8.73 -7.38 -6.01
C GLY A 79 8.62 -8.84 -5.59
N GLU A 80 9.27 -9.21 -4.49
CA GLU A 80 9.20 -10.56 -3.92
C GLU A 80 7.77 -10.92 -3.51
N ALA A 81 7.06 -10.04 -2.79
CA ALA A 81 5.69 -10.28 -2.37
C ALA A 81 4.74 -10.47 -3.56
N ARG A 82 4.93 -9.69 -4.64
CA ARG A 82 4.18 -9.84 -5.88
C ARG A 82 4.48 -11.19 -6.56
N ALA A 83 5.75 -11.56 -6.70
CA ALA A 83 6.13 -12.84 -7.31
C ALA A 83 5.59 -14.04 -6.50
N ARG A 84 5.65 -13.97 -5.17
CA ARG A 84 5.04 -14.98 -4.28
C ARG A 84 3.53 -15.07 -4.47
N PHE A 85 2.85 -13.93 -4.64
CA PHE A 85 1.42 -13.90 -4.92
C PHE A 85 1.09 -14.54 -6.28
N GLU A 86 1.82 -14.18 -7.34
CA GLU A 86 1.63 -14.72 -8.69
C GLU A 86 1.83 -16.24 -8.72
N LYS A 87 2.91 -16.74 -8.12
CA LYS A 87 3.18 -18.18 -7.98
C LYS A 87 2.09 -18.92 -7.20
N ALA A 88 1.62 -18.36 -6.08
CA ALA A 88 0.54 -18.96 -5.29
C ALA A 88 -0.80 -19.03 -6.04
N ARG A 89 -0.94 -18.27 -7.13
CA ARG A 89 -2.11 -18.25 -8.02
C ARG A 89 -1.88 -19.01 -9.34
N GLY A 90 -0.69 -19.58 -9.57
CA GLY A 90 -0.33 -20.27 -10.82
C GLY A 90 -0.33 -19.33 -12.03
N LEU A 91 0.23 -18.13 -11.87
CA LEU A 91 0.29 -17.08 -12.90
C LEU A 91 1.69 -16.90 -13.52
N ASP A 92 2.63 -17.75 -13.13
CA ASP A 92 4.03 -17.81 -13.57
C ASP A 92 4.23 -18.55 -14.90
#